data_AF-D8LZX3-F1
#
_entry.id   AF-D8LZX3-F1
#
_cell.length_a   1.000
_cell.length_b   1.000
_cell.length_c   1.000
_cell.angle_alpha   90.00
_cell.angle_beta   90.00
_cell.angle_gamma   90.00
#
_symmetry.space_group_name_H-M   'P 1'
#
loop_
_entity.id
_entity.type
_entity.pdbx_description
1 polymer ?
#
loop_
_entity_poly.entity_id
_entity_poly.type
_entity_poly.pdbx_seq_one_letter_code
_entity_poly.pdbx_strand_id
1 'polypeptide(L)'
;MLLVNKQKYHFRYPLNEREEILGEKGVLNGLKKGGIFVDMTTSEPSLASEIYSVGKSKGIATLDAPVSGGDIGARDGKLSIMVGGDKNTFEEVMPLFQCMGTNIKYMGGSGCGQHTKMVNQILISTMMIGVCEGLIYGYKAGLNLEEVIAAVNRVE
;
A
#
# COMPACT_ATOMS: atom_id res chain seq x y z
N MET A 1 5.02 -18.24 5.14
CA MET A 1 4.45 -16.94 4.75
C MET A 1 5.23 -16.44 3.54
N LEU A 2 4.56 -16.01 2.48
CA LEU A 2 5.21 -15.29 1.38
C LEU A 2 4.77 -13.83 1.42
N LEU A 3 5.74 -12.91 1.45
CA LEU A 3 5.54 -11.47 1.34
C LEU A 3 5.91 -11.07 -0.08
N VAL A 4 4.98 -10.44 -0.79
CA VAL A 4 5.26 -9.85 -2.10
C VAL A 4 5.09 -8.35 -1.98
N ASN A 5 6.19 -7.61 -2.13
CA ASN A 5 6.17 -6.15 -2.23
C ASN A 5 6.82 -5.76 -3.55
N LYS A 6 6.03 -5.21 -4.48
CA LYS A 6 6.49 -4.61 -5.72
C LYS A 6 6.06 -3.15 -5.70
N GLN A 7 7.01 -2.27 -5.39
CA GLN A 7 6.87 -0.86 -5.74
C GLN A 7 7.12 -0.75 -7.25
N LYS A 8 6.14 -0.25 -8.01
CA LYS A 8 6.28 0.00 -9.46
C LYS A 8 7.26 1.16 -9.69
N TYR A 9 8.56 0.88 -9.59
CA TYR A 9 9.61 1.69 -10.16
C TYR A 9 10.14 0.95 -11.38
N HIS A 10 9.63 1.31 -12.55
CA HIS A 10 10.16 1.09 -13.91
C HIS A 10 9.04 0.74 -14.91
N PHE A 11 8.96 1.55 -15.97
CA PHE A 11 8.10 1.45 -17.16
C PHE A 11 8.44 0.25 -18.08
N ARG A 12 8.97 -0.85 -17.54
CA ARG A 12 9.40 -2.00 -18.35
C ARG A 12 8.73 -3.28 -17.83
N TYR A 13 7.69 -3.68 -18.58
CA TYR A 13 6.78 -4.81 -18.41
C TYR A 13 5.68 -4.64 -17.35
N PRO A 14 4.40 -4.48 -17.73
CA PRO A 14 3.32 -4.78 -16.81
C PRO A 14 3.27 -6.30 -16.67
N LEU A 15 4.01 -6.84 -15.71
CA LEU A 15 3.72 -8.18 -15.22
C LEU A 15 2.29 -8.13 -14.67
N ASN A 16 1.43 -9.00 -15.18
CA ASN A 16 0.06 -9.10 -14.72
C ASN A 16 0.08 -9.72 -13.33
N GLU A 17 0.03 -8.89 -12.29
CA GLU A 17 0.04 -9.31 -10.88
C GLU A 17 -0.98 -10.40 -10.59
N ARG A 18 -2.18 -10.31 -11.20
CA ARG A 18 -3.19 -11.35 -11.10
C ARG A 18 -2.68 -12.69 -11.61
N GLU A 19 -1.95 -12.73 -12.72
CA GLU A 19 -1.34 -13.96 -13.25
C GLU A 19 -0.22 -14.49 -12.34
N GLU A 20 0.59 -13.61 -11.75
CA GLU A 20 1.65 -14.02 -10.82
C GLU A 20 1.12 -14.62 -9.52
N ILE A 21 -0.06 -14.18 -9.07
CA ILE A 21 -0.66 -14.65 -7.82
C ILE A 21 -1.60 -15.83 -8.07
N LEU A 22 -2.47 -15.72 -9.07
CA LEU A 22 -3.59 -16.64 -9.34
C LEU A 22 -3.40 -17.56 -10.56
N GLY A 23 -2.45 -17.24 -11.45
CA GLY A 23 -2.19 -17.99 -12.68
C GLY A 23 -1.75 -19.43 -12.41
N GLU A 24 -1.58 -20.23 -13.46
CA GLU A 24 -1.25 -21.66 -13.33
C GLU A 24 0.04 -21.89 -12.51
N LYS A 25 1.04 -21.05 -12.74
CA LYS A 25 2.32 -21.04 -11.98
C LYS A 25 2.33 -19.98 -10.88
N GLY A 26 1.16 -19.47 -10.51
CA GLY A 26 1.00 -18.40 -9.56
C GLY A 26 1.34 -18.82 -8.13
N VAL A 27 1.73 -17.84 -7.32
CA VAL A 27 2.17 -18.03 -5.94
C VAL A 27 1.19 -18.85 -5.11
N LEU A 28 -0.13 -18.62 -5.25
CA LEU A 28 -1.11 -19.34 -4.44
C LEU A 28 -1.14 -20.84 -4.71
N ASN A 29 -0.72 -21.29 -5.90
CA ASN A 29 -0.65 -22.72 -6.22
C ASN A 29 0.55 -23.42 -5.57
N GLY A 30 1.59 -22.67 -5.20
CA GLY A 30 2.76 -23.20 -4.50
C GLY A 30 2.60 -23.29 -2.97
N LEU A 31 1.56 -22.68 -2.41
CA LEU A 31 1.32 -22.65 -0.97
C LEU A 31 0.56 -23.90 -0.50
N LYS A 32 0.95 -24.41 0.66
CA LYS A 32 0.25 -25.51 1.34
C LYS A 32 -0.98 -24.98 2.10
N LYS A 33 -1.97 -25.84 2.33
CA LYS A 33 -3.10 -25.58 3.24
C LYS A 33 -2.58 -25.13 4.61
N GLY A 34 -3.22 -24.11 5.19
CA GLY A 34 -2.76 -23.43 6.41
C GLY A 34 -1.69 -22.37 6.17
N GLY A 35 -1.24 -22.19 4.92
CA GLY A 35 -0.30 -21.13 4.57
C GLY A 35 -0.95 -19.73 4.64
N ILE A 36 -0.10 -18.72 4.81
CA ILE A 36 -0.50 -17.30 4.79
C ILE A 36 0.23 -16.60 3.63
N PHE A 37 -0.54 -15.95 2.76
CA PHE A 37 -0.07 -15.06 1.71
C PHE A 37 -0.35 -13.61 2.10
N VAL A 38 0.64 -12.73 1.98
CA VAL A 38 0.48 -11.31 2.26
C VAL A 38 0.94 -10.52 1.04
N ASP A 39 -0.01 -9.86 0.40
CA ASP A 39 0.23 -8.95 -0.71
C ASP A 39 0.45 -7.53 -0.19
N MET A 40 1.68 -7.04 -0.29
CA MET A 40 2.05 -5.67 0.12
C MET A 40 2.18 -4.73 -1.08
N THR A 41 1.81 -5.19 -2.28
CA THR A 41 1.80 -4.36 -3.47
C THR A 41 0.63 -3.37 -3.43
N THR A 42 0.69 -2.33 -4.28
CA THR A 42 -0.44 -1.39 -4.42
C THR A 42 -1.21 -1.75 -5.68
N SER A 43 -2.45 -2.20 -5.48
CA SER A 43 -3.22 -2.94 -6.48
C SER A 43 -4.71 -2.63 -6.37
N GLU A 44 -5.49 -3.16 -7.30
CA GLU A 44 -6.94 -2.94 -7.28
C GLU A 44 -7.60 -3.66 -6.08
N PRO A 45 -8.50 -3.01 -5.33
CA PRO A 45 -9.22 -3.67 -4.23
C PRO A 45 -10.05 -4.89 -4.65
N SER A 46 -10.53 -4.90 -5.90
CA SER A 46 -11.21 -6.03 -6.53
C SER A 46 -10.31 -7.26 -6.62
N LEU A 47 -9.03 -7.08 -7.01
CA LEU A 47 -8.05 -8.16 -7.07
C LEU A 47 -7.75 -8.73 -5.69
N ALA A 48 -7.63 -7.89 -4.65
CA ALA A 48 -7.47 -8.36 -3.28
C ALA A 48 -8.63 -9.26 -2.83
N SER A 49 -9.87 -8.89 -3.18
CA SER A 49 -11.07 -9.67 -2.90
C SER A 49 -11.11 -11.01 -3.64
N GLU A 50 -10.63 -11.03 -4.89
CA GLU A 50 -10.48 -12.25 -5.68
C GLU A 50 -9.43 -13.18 -5.08
N ILE A 51 -8.24 -12.65 -4.74
CA ILE A 51 -7.16 -13.36 -4.08
C ILE A 51 -7.66 -14.00 -2.78
N TYR A 52 -8.43 -13.26 -1.99
CA TYR A 52 -9.03 -13.78 -0.76
C TYR A 52 -9.97 -14.94 -1.00
N SER A 53 -10.85 -14.82 -2.00
CA SER A 53 -11.80 -15.89 -2.35
C SER A 53 -11.07 -17.16 -2.81
N VAL A 54 -10.07 -17.02 -3.68
CA VAL A 54 -9.27 -18.14 -4.19
C VAL A 54 -8.43 -18.77 -3.07
N GLY A 55 -7.74 -17.96 -2.27
CA GLY A 55 -6.96 -18.43 -1.12
C GLY A 55 -7.82 -19.22 -0.15
N LYS A 56 -8.99 -18.70 0.22
CA LYS A 56 -9.95 -19.37 1.11
C LYS A 56 -10.40 -20.72 0.59
N SER A 57 -10.70 -20.85 -0.71
CA SER A 57 -11.06 -22.13 -1.32
C SER A 57 -9.94 -23.18 -1.28
N LYS A 58 -8.67 -22.74 -1.23
CA LYS A 58 -7.48 -23.59 -1.09
C LYS A 58 -7.06 -23.80 0.38
N GLY A 59 -7.78 -23.20 1.33
CA GLY A 59 -7.43 -23.20 2.74
C GLY A 59 -6.12 -22.45 3.04
N ILE A 60 -5.87 -21.38 2.28
CA ILE A 60 -4.76 -20.44 2.45
C ILE A 60 -5.35 -19.13 2.96
N ALA A 61 -4.80 -18.56 4.04
CA ALA A 61 -5.18 -17.23 4.49
C ALA A 61 -4.48 -16.17 3.65
N THR A 62 -5.16 -15.07 3.36
CA THR A 62 -4.62 -14.00 2.53
C THR A 62 -4.87 -12.64 3.17
N LEU A 63 -3.90 -11.75 3.13
CA LEU A 63 -4.02 -10.36 3.56
C LEU A 63 -3.56 -9.43 2.45
N ASP A 64 -4.31 -8.35 2.20
CA ASP A 64 -3.83 -7.18 1.45
C ASP A 64 -3.26 -6.16 2.44
N ALA A 65 -1.98 -5.86 2.33
CA ALA A 65 -1.21 -5.05 3.28
C ALA A 65 -0.35 -3.99 2.58
N PRO A 66 -0.92 -3.13 1.70
CA PRO A 66 -0.16 -2.09 1.03
C PRO A 66 0.53 -1.14 2.02
N VAL A 67 1.65 -0.57 1.58
CA VAL A 67 2.54 0.22 2.44
C VAL A 67 2.72 1.66 1.98
N SER A 68 3.01 2.55 2.93
CA SER A 68 3.49 3.92 2.72
C SER A 68 4.81 4.15 3.47
N GLY A 69 5.65 5.07 2.98
CA GLY A 69 6.95 5.40 3.60
C GLY A 69 8.14 5.38 2.63
N GLY A 70 7.94 4.92 1.40
CA GLY A 70 9.00 4.88 0.38
C GLY A 70 10.11 3.89 0.71
N ASP A 71 11.20 3.99 -0.04
CA ASP A 71 12.43 3.22 0.12
C ASP A 71 13.13 3.50 1.47
N ILE A 72 13.19 4.76 1.88
CA ILE A 72 13.76 5.18 3.16
C ILE A 72 12.98 4.56 4.32
N GLY A 73 11.65 4.65 4.30
CA GLY A 73 10.80 4.03 5.32
C GLY A 73 10.93 2.51 5.37
N ALA A 74 11.11 1.86 4.21
CA ALA A 74 11.35 0.41 4.16
C ALA A 74 12.70 0.03 4.76
N ARG A 75 13.78 0.72 4.36
CA ARG A 75 15.14 0.47 4.88
C ARG A 75 15.22 0.68 6.39
N ASP A 76 14.54 1.70 6.89
CA ASP A 76 14.61 2.08 8.30
C ASP A 76 13.58 1.35 9.17
N GLY A 77 12.77 0.44 8.60
CA GLY A 77 11.74 -0.32 9.33
C GLY A 77 10.58 0.54 9.83
N LYS A 78 10.25 1.61 9.12
CA LYS A 78 9.27 2.65 9.50
C LYS A 78 8.09 2.74 8.54
N LEU A 79 7.79 1.67 7.81
CA LEU A 79 6.62 1.65 6.93
C LEU A 79 5.32 1.85 7.73
N SER A 80 4.38 2.54 7.11
CA SER A 80 2.98 2.46 7.49
C SER A 80 2.32 1.35 6.68
N ILE A 81 1.65 0.42 7.36
CA ILE A 81 1.09 -0.80 6.78
C ILE A 81 -0.42 -0.82 7.05
N MET A 82 -1.21 -0.87 5.98
CA MET A 82 -2.67 -0.82 6.02
C MET A 82 -3.21 -2.20 5.64
N VAL A 83 -3.75 -2.96 6.60
CA VAL A 83 -4.02 -4.40 6.40
C VAL A 83 -5.51 -4.70 6.31
N GLY A 84 -5.95 -5.30 5.21
CA GLY A 84 -7.26 -5.92 5.03
C GLY A 84 -7.18 -7.46 5.05
N GLY A 85 -8.26 -8.10 5.51
CA GLY A 85 -8.43 -9.55 5.53
C GLY A 85 -9.00 -10.07 6.86
N ASP A 86 -8.68 -11.33 7.19
CA ASP A 86 -9.15 -11.94 8.44
C ASP A 86 -8.36 -11.41 9.65
N LYS A 87 -9.08 -10.93 10.67
CA LYS A 87 -8.46 -10.32 11.86
C LYS A 87 -7.50 -11.26 12.60
N ASN A 88 -7.86 -12.53 12.72
CA ASN A 88 -6.99 -13.53 13.38
C ASN A 88 -5.68 -13.71 12.63
N THR A 89 -5.71 -13.74 11.30
CA THR A 89 -4.50 -13.84 10.46
C THR A 89 -3.64 -12.59 10.60
N PHE A 90 -4.26 -11.40 10.65
CA PHE A 90 -3.55 -10.14 10.92
C PHE A 90 -2.83 -10.17 12.27
N GLU A 91 -3.49 -10.64 13.32
CA GLU A 91 -2.88 -10.77 14.66
C GLU A 91 -1.73 -11.78 14.66
N GLU A 92 -1.88 -12.92 13.96
CA GLU A 92 -0.85 -13.95 13.82
C GLU A 92 0.42 -13.42 13.13
N VAL A 93 0.28 -12.59 12.09
CA VAL A 93 1.44 -12.04 11.35
C VAL A 93 1.94 -10.70 11.89
N MET A 94 1.32 -10.13 12.91
CA MET A 94 1.70 -8.85 13.51
C MET A 94 3.20 -8.76 13.87
N PRO A 95 3.83 -9.78 14.48
CA PRO A 95 5.26 -9.71 14.81
C PRO A 95 6.15 -9.47 13.57
N LEU A 96 5.70 -9.93 12.41
CA LEU A 96 6.44 -9.80 11.14
C LEU A 96 6.26 -8.41 10.54
N PHE A 97 5.05 -7.83 10.65
CA PHE A 97 4.82 -6.43 10.29
C PHE A 97 5.65 -5.48 11.17
N GLN A 98 5.80 -5.77 12.45
CA GLN A 98 6.60 -4.97 13.39
C GLN A 98 8.10 -4.94 13.04
N CYS A 99 8.60 -5.91 12.25
CA CYS A 99 9.98 -5.88 11.77
C CYS A 99 10.22 -4.82 10.68
N MET A 100 9.17 -4.33 10.02
CA MET A 100 9.29 -3.45 8.84
C MET A 100 8.50 -2.14 8.94
N GLY A 101 7.62 -2.01 9.95
CA GLY A 101 6.75 -0.87 10.10
C GLY A 101 6.52 -0.44 11.53
N THR A 102 6.23 0.84 11.70
CA THR A 102 5.92 1.47 12.99
C THR A 102 4.46 1.89 13.10
N ASN A 103 3.76 2.08 11.96
CA ASN A 103 2.34 2.41 11.93
C ASN A 103 1.54 1.32 11.21
N ILE A 104 1.16 0.29 11.95
CA ILE A 104 0.47 -0.91 11.44
C ILE A 104 -0.98 -0.87 11.89
N LYS A 105 -1.92 -0.96 10.95
CA LYS A 105 -3.35 -0.80 11.24
C LYS A 105 -4.18 -1.84 10.48
N TYR A 106 -5.09 -2.49 11.20
CA TYR A 106 -6.13 -3.33 10.62
C TYR A 106 -7.28 -2.45 10.11
N MET A 107 -7.67 -2.64 8.86
CA MET A 107 -8.64 -1.80 8.15
C MET A 107 -9.98 -2.50 7.91
N GLY A 108 -10.10 -3.79 8.23
CA GLY A 108 -11.32 -4.57 8.02
C GLY A 108 -11.07 -5.78 7.13
N GLY A 109 -12.12 -6.19 6.41
CA GLY A 109 -12.10 -7.35 5.52
C GLY A 109 -11.14 -7.20 4.33
N SER A 110 -11.12 -8.22 3.47
CA SER A 110 -10.29 -8.20 2.27
C SER A 110 -10.59 -6.97 1.39
N GLY A 111 -9.52 -6.36 0.86
CA GLY A 111 -9.57 -5.15 0.04
C GLY A 111 -9.59 -3.85 0.83
N CYS A 112 -9.88 -3.88 2.14
CA CYS A 112 -9.89 -2.67 2.97
C CYS A 112 -8.50 -2.04 3.10
N GLY A 113 -7.41 -2.81 3.05
CA GLY A 113 -6.04 -2.28 3.01
C GLY A 113 -5.81 -1.48 1.73
N GLN A 114 -6.13 -2.05 0.56
CA GLN A 114 -6.03 -1.36 -0.74
C GLN A 114 -6.93 -0.12 -0.81
N HIS A 115 -8.18 -0.21 -0.34
CA HIS A 115 -9.06 0.97 -0.28
C HIS A 115 -8.47 2.07 0.60
N THR A 116 -7.89 1.72 1.76
CA THR A 116 -7.26 2.71 2.62
C THR A 116 -6.03 3.33 1.97
N LYS A 117 -5.24 2.54 1.26
CA LYS A 117 -4.12 3.07 0.45
C LYS A 117 -4.62 4.01 -0.63
N MET A 118 -5.75 3.72 -1.29
CA MET A 118 -6.35 4.62 -2.27
C MET A 118 -6.81 5.94 -1.65
N VAL A 119 -7.42 5.92 -0.46
CA VAL A 119 -7.74 7.16 0.30
C VAL A 119 -6.47 8.00 0.49
N ASN A 120 -5.36 7.38 0.94
CA ASN A 120 -4.09 8.07 1.11
C ASN A 120 -3.56 8.68 -0.20
N GLN A 121 -3.64 7.94 -1.32
CA GLN A 121 -3.17 8.44 -2.62
C GLN A 121 -4.03 9.60 -3.15
N ILE A 122 -5.36 9.57 -2.93
CA ILE A 122 -6.27 10.67 -3.32
C ILE A 122 -5.93 11.94 -2.54
N LEU A 123 -5.72 11.83 -1.23
CA LEU A 123 -5.36 12.97 -0.38
C LEU A 123 -4.03 13.59 -0.83
N ILE A 124 -2.99 12.78 -1.00
CA ILE A 124 -1.67 13.25 -1.47
C ILE A 124 -1.77 13.95 -2.81
N SER A 125 -2.48 13.35 -3.78
CA SER A 125 -2.62 13.92 -5.12
C SER A 125 -3.33 15.27 -5.09
N THR A 126 -4.41 15.38 -4.30
CA THR A 126 -5.18 16.62 -4.16
C THR A 126 -4.36 17.72 -3.50
N MET A 127 -3.61 17.39 -2.43
CA MET A 127 -2.72 18.35 -1.78
C MET A 127 -1.62 18.84 -2.73
N MET A 128 -1.03 17.95 -3.53
CA MET A 128 -0.01 18.31 -4.51
C MET A 128 -0.54 19.29 -5.56
N ILE A 129 -1.75 19.06 -6.07
CA ILE A 129 -2.43 20.00 -6.98
C ILE A 129 -2.61 21.36 -6.30
N GLY A 130 -3.10 21.38 -5.05
CA GLY A 130 -3.28 22.62 -4.30
C GLY A 130 -1.97 23.40 -4.11
N VAL A 131 -0.86 22.71 -3.82
CA VAL A 131 0.47 23.32 -3.74
C VAL A 131 0.89 23.92 -5.09
N CYS A 132 0.73 23.18 -6.19
CA CYS A 132 1.06 23.68 -7.52
C CYS A 132 0.25 24.93 -7.88
N GLU A 133 -1.07 24.90 -7.70
CA GLU A 133 -1.95 26.03 -7.98
C GLU A 133 -1.61 27.26 -7.12
N GLY A 134 -1.37 27.05 -5.82
CA GLY A 134 -0.98 28.13 -4.90
C GLY A 134 0.34 28.80 -5.28
N LEU A 135 1.35 28.00 -5.66
CA LEU A 135 2.65 28.53 -6.09
C LEU A 135 2.57 29.24 -7.45
N ILE A 136 1.79 28.70 -8.40
CA ILE A 136 1.55 29.37 -9.70
C ILE A 136 0.84 30.71 -9.50
N TYR A 137 -0.15 30.76 -8.60
CA TYR A 137 -0.81 32.01 -8.24
C TYR A 137 0.18 33.02 -7.65
N GLY A 138 0.98 32.62 -6.66
CA GLY A 138 1.99 33.49 -6.03
C GLY A 138 2.99 34.05 -7.05
N TYR A 139 3.45 33.20 -7.97
CA TYR A 139 4.35 33.61 -9.06
C TYR A 139 3.69 34.65 -9.98
N LYS A 140 2.46 34.40 -10.43
CA LYS A 140 1.72 35.33 -11.31
C LYS A 140 1.35 36.64 -10.62
N ALA A 141 1.20 36.64 -9.29
CA ALA A 141 0.99 37.84 -8.49
C ALA A 141 2.29 38.65 -8.27
N GLY A 142 3.45 38.17 -8.75
CA GLY A 142 4.74 38.83 -8.59
C GLY A 142 5.37 38.67 -7.21
N LEU A 143 4.93 37.68 -6.43
CA LEU A 143 5.48 37.40 -5.10
C LEU A 143 6.80 36.63 -5.18
N ASN A 144 7.66 36.81 -4.18
CA ASN A 144 8.80 35.92 -3.96
C ASN A 144 8.31 34.58 -3.42
N LEU A 145 8.49 33.49 -4.18
CA LEU A 145 7.98 32.16 -3.81
C LEU A 145 8.65 31.57 -2.57
N GLU A 146 9.92 31.87 -2.30
CA GLU A 146 10.61 31.38 -1.10
C GLU A 146 9.99 31.99 0.15
N GLU A 147 9.74 33.31 0.12
CA GLU A 147 9.06 34.03 1.21
C GLU A 147 7.61 33.57 1.37
N VAL A 148 6.89 33.31 0.28
CA VAL A 148 5.54 32.74 0.33
C VAL A 148 5.54 31.38 1.00
N ILE A 149 6.43 30.46 0.59
CA ILE A 149 6.56 29.14 1.21
C ILE A 149 6.90 29.29 2.68
N ALA A 150 7.87 30.12 3.05
CA ALA A 150 8.26 30.35 4.44
C ALA A 150 7.10 30.91 5.29
N ALA A 151 6.27 31.79 4.72
CA ALA A 151 5.14 32.38 5.41
C ALA A 151 4.00 31.37 5.68
N VAL A 152 3.73 30.45 4.74
CA VAL A 152 2.61 29.50 4.84
C VAL A 152 3.00 28.11 5.37
N ASN A 153 4.30 27.80 5.44
CA ASN A 153 4.83 26.53 5.96
C ASN A 153 4.96 26.53 7.50
N ARG A 154 4.06 27.21 8.22
CA ARG A 154 4.05 27.15 9.67
C ARG A 154 3.27 25.91 10.12
N VAL A 155 4.02 24.96 10.67
CA VAL A 155 3.46 23.85 11.44
C VAL A 155 3.32 24.36 12.88
N GLU A 156 2.09 24.58 13.34
CA GLU A 156 1.77 24.58 14.78
C GLU A 156 1.65 23.14 15.29
#